data_AF-A0A1V4QCF8-F1
#
_entry.id   AF-A0A1V4QCF8-F1
#
_cell.length_a   1.000
_cell.length_b   1.000
_cell.length_c   1.000
_cell.angle_alpha   90.00
_cell.angle_beta   90.00
_cell.angle_gamma   90.00
#
_symmetry.space_group_name_H-M   'P 1'
#
loop_
_entity.id
_entity.type
_entity.pdbx_description
1 polymer ?
#
loop_
_entity_poly.entity_id
_entity_poly.type
_entity_poly.pdbx_seq_one_letter_code
_entity_poly.pdbx_strand_id
1 'polypeptide(L)'
;MTDDEFFTATDQLRTIRDWAHARYAAAWAVLLQVLVRVSATTDPNVQLPGVIGGRASLNLLAAFVSPSGGGKGISDKVARLAWPAPIIERPIGSGEGIAATFVPPKKEGVEPITRALITVPEIDTLAGLAGRQGSILLAQLKSMAMGEQLGQSNASEANTRIIPEHSYRACMSVGAQPAHCSVIFSDTTGGTPQRFLWAMTIDPEMPEDAPDDPEPLDTRLPLWAPGMDGVVEIGYGPDEIPATIKAAHIARQRGDADALDGHAMLTRCKVAAVLAILHHRSVVSELDWELSGVVMEQSNRTRDWVIAESKRSARQKVRERAMSRAAGEEFIDQRRMDTVKRRILTVLERGPLAGGKLRAALGRREYRDLFDRAAMALEFEGSITADSSGSGTRYSLSEGLNTEHPVQPLNAQYRGPEHLLNTEHPGSNQKPRLVPATQGQKDMTERERTDSVKRRVMEVLTTEGSMSGGYLTPKLSGRLARDLFVPAVEELITEGHVERIGNKYTATGKDQTA
;
A
#
# COMPACT_ATOMS: atom_id res chain seq x y z
N MET A 1 -3.93 6.84 -32.97
CA MET A 1 -5.01 7.55 -32.27
C MET A 1 -4.43 8.25 -31.06
N THR A 2 -4.60 9.56 -30.97
CA THR A 2 -4.30 10.37 -29.77
C THR A 2 -5.39 10.20 -28.71
N ASP A 3 -5.16 10.68 -27.49
CA ASP A 3 -6.15 10.59 -26.42
C ASP A 3 -7.41 11.42 -26.74
N ASP A 4 -7.26 12.60 -27.34
CA ASP A 4 -8.41 13.41 -27.78
C ASP A 4 -9.22 12.73 -28.90
N GLU A 5 -8.54 12.18 -29.91
CA GLU A 5 -9.20 11.39 -30.96
C GLU A 5 -9.96 10.20 -30.38
N PHE A 6 -9.39 9.51 -29.38
CA PHE A 6 -10.03 8.38 -28.71
C PHE A 6 -11.30 8.80 -27.96
N PHE A 7 -11.19 9.80 -27.09
CA PHE A 7 -12.33 10.21 -26.26
C PHE A 7 -13.42 10.95 -27.04
N THR A 8 -13.11 11.51 -28.21
CA THR A 8 -14.11 12.16 -29.08
C THR A 8 -14.70 11.24 -30.13
N ALA A 9 -14.22 9.98 -30.23
CA ALA A 9 -14.67 9.02 -31.24
C ALA A 9 -16.15 8.63 -31.10
N THR A 10 -16.71 8.65 -29.89
CA THR A 10 -18.14 8.41 -29.63
C THR A 10 -18.67 9.35 -28.54
N ASP A 11 -19.98 9.58 -28.53
CA ASP A 11 -20.62 10.39 -27.50
C ASP A 11 -20.44 9.78 -26.11
N GLN A 12 -20.48 8.45 -25.99
CA GLN A 12 -20.28 7.75 -24.72
C GLN A 12 -18.86 7.98 -24.17
N LEU A 13 -17.84 7.86 -25.02
CA LEU A 13 -16.45 8.10 -24.59
C LEU A 13 -16.23 9.57 -24.21
N ARG A 14 -16.85 10.51 -24.94
CA ARG A 14 -16.80 11.94 -24.63
C ARG A 14 -17.42 12.21 -23.28
N THR A 15 -18.62 11.70 -23.03
CA THR A 15 -19.33 11.82 -21.74
C THR A 15 -18.53 11.22 -20.58
N ILE A 16 -17.81 10.11 -20.80
CA ILE A 16 -16.93 9.53 -19.78
C ILE A 16 -15.78 10.47 -19.43
N ARG A 17 -15.14 11.08 -20.43
CA ARG A 17 -14.09 12.08 -20.20
C ARG A 17 -14.65 13.31 -19.49
N ASP A 18 -15.80 13.80 -19.93
CA ASP A 18 -16.46 14.97 -19.34
C ASP A 18 -16.81 14.71 -17.86
N TRP A 19 -17.33 13.52 -17.52
CA TRP A 19 -17.54 13.10 -16.13
C TRP A 19 -16.24 13.06 -15.32
N ALA A 20 -15.15 12.57 -15.91
CA ALA A 20 -13.86 12.51 -15.26
C ALA A 20 -13.36 13.92 -14.93
N HIS A 21 -13.40 14.82 -15.90
CA HIS A 21 -12.96 16.20 -15.78
C HIS A 21 -13.84 17.03 -14.84
N ALA A 22 -15.17 16.89 -14.88
CA ALA A 22 -16.11 17.53 -13.97
C ALA A 22 -15.89 17.17 -12.49
N ARG A 23 -15.12 16.10 -12.23
CA ARG A 23 -14.86 15.56 -10.89
C ARG A 23 -13.39 15.38 -10.55
N TYR A 24 -12.49 16.01 -11.32
CA TYR A 24 -11.04 15.94 -11.11
C TYR A 24 -10.52 14.50 -10.97
N ALA A 25 -11.02 13.62 -11.84
CA ALA A 25 -10.60 12.23 -11.95
C ALA A 25 -9.91 11.99 -13.29
N ALA A 26 -9.00 11.02 -13.32
CA ALA A 26 -8.31 10.68 -14.56
C ALA A 26 -9.25 10.02 -15.57
N ALA A 27 -9.28 10.52 -16.80
CA ALA A 27 -10.19 10.07 -17.86
C ALA A 27 -10.03 8.56 -18.14
N TRP A 28 -8.80 8.07 -18.27
CA TRP A 28 -8.51 6.65 -18.48
C TRP A 28 -8.93 5.76 -17.30
N ALA A 29 -8.81 6.24 -16.07
CA ALA A 29 -9.26 5.50 -14.88
C ALA A 29 -10.79 5.44 -14.79
N VAL A 30 -11.48 6.54 -15.10
CA VAL A 30 -12.94 6.55 -15.14
C VAL A 30 -13.45 5.64 -16.26
N LEU A 31 -12.84 5.69 -17.45
CA LEU A 31 -13.16 4.79 -18.56
C LEU A 31 -13.05 3.32 -18.16
N LEU A 32 -11.88 2.89 -17.67
CA LEU A 32 -11.67 1.49 -17.31
C LEU A 32 -12.62 1.02 -16.21
N GLN A 33 -12.95 1.89 -15.24
CA GLN A 33 -13.93 1.57 -14.22
C GLN A 33 -15.36 1.52 -14.79
N VAL A 34 -15.73 2.39 -15.73
CA VAL A 34 -17.01 2.30 -16.45
C VAL A 34 -17.10 0.99 -17.22
N LEU A 35 -16.06 0.56 -17.94
CA LEU A 35 -16.04 -0.74 -18.63
C LEU A 35 -16.22 -1.91 -17.67
N VAL A 36 -15.58 -1.87 -16.49
CA VAL A 36 -15.80 -2.86 -15.42
C VAL A 36 -17.26 -2.88 -14.97
N ARG A 37 -17.91 -1.71 -14.85
CA ARG A 37 -19.33 -1.59 -14.47
C ARG A 37 -20.28 -2.07 -15.58
N VAL A 38 -20.00 -1.77 -16.85
CA VAL A 38 -20.76 -2.27 -18.00
C VAL A 38 -20.71 -3.80 -18.00
N SER A 39 -19.52 -4.39 -17.83
CA SER A 39 -19.38 -5.84 -17.72
C SER A 39 -20.15 -6.41 -16.53
N ALA A 40 -20.04 -5.80 -15.33
CA ALA A 40 -20.76 -6.24 -14.14
C ALA A 40 -22.29 -6.07 -14.23
N THR A 41 -22.77 -5.17 -15.09
CA THR A 41 -24.19 -5.00 -15.40
C THR A 41 -24.68 -6.08 -16.36
N THR A 42 -23.81 -6.63 -17.20
CA THR A 42 -24.17 -7.60 -18.24
C THR A 42 -24.39 -9.00 -17.66
N ASP A 43 -25.47 -9.67 -18.07
CA ASP A 43 -25.80 -11.03 -17.62
C ASP A 43 -24.68 -12.05 -17.93
N PRO A 44 -24.43 -13.06 -17.07
CA PRO A 44 -23.43 -14.10 -17.34
C PRO A 44 -23.66 -14.88 -18.64
N ASN A 45 -24.92 -14.99 -19.10
CA ASN A 45 -25.26 -15.68 -20.34
C ASN A 45 -24.75 -14.95 -21.60
N VAL A 46 -24.33 -13.68 -21.50
CA VAL A 46 -23.66 -12.97 -22.60
C VAL A 46 -22.17 -13.32 -22.59
N GLN A 47 -21.72 -13.94 -23.67
CA GLN A 47 -20.39 -14.53 -23.78
C GLN A 47 -19.75 -14.19 -25.12
N LEU A 48 -18.42 -14.21 -25.16
CA LEU A 48 -17.68 -14.15 -26.42
C LEU A 48 -17.84 -15.48 -27.17
N PRO A 49 -17.89 -15.45 -28.51
CA PRO A 49 -17.99 -16.65 -29.32
C PRO A 49 -16.74 -17.52 -29.19
N GLY A 50 -16.91 -18.84 -29.27
CA GLY A 50 -15.83 -19.82 -29.17
C GLY A 50 -14.97 -19.91 -30.44
N VAL A 51 -14.21 -18.87 -30.77
CA VAL A 51 -13.31 -18.88 -31.94
C VAL A 51 -12.18 -19.91 -31.78
N ILE A 52 -11.70 -20.09 -30.55
CA ILE A 52 -10.70 -21.08 -30.17
C ILE A 52 -11.22 -21.81 -28.93
N GLY A 53 -11.39 -23.13 -29.01
CA GLY A 53 -11.94 -23.91 -27.91
C GLY A 53 -13.42 -23.58 -27.68
N GLY A 54 -13.78 -23.22 -26.45
CA GLY A 54 -15.13 -22.85 -26.04
C GLY A 54 -15.37 -21.34 -25.98
N ARG A 55 -16.59 -20.96 -25.58
CA ARG A 55 -16.96 -19.57 -25.31
C ARG A 55 -16.16 -19.00 -24.15
N ALA A 56 -16.17 -17.67 -24.02
CA ALA A 56 -15.51 -17.00 -22.90
C ALA A 56 -16.43 -16.01 -22.20
N SER A 57 -16.26 -15.90 -20.88
CA SER A 57 -16.97 -14.90 -20.07
C SER A 57 -16.52 -13.48 -20.42
N LEU A 58 -17.33 -12.47 -20.04
CA LEU A 58 -16.95 -11.06 -20.08
C LEU A 58 -16.35 -10.55 -18.76
N ASN A 59 -16.00 -11.45 -17.82
CA ASN A 59 -15.43 -11.07 -16.53
C ASN A 59 -14.20 -10.18 -16.72
N LEU A 60 -14.24 -8.97 -16.16
CA LEU A 60 -13.23 -7.94 -16.35
C LEU A 60 -12.59 -7.55 -15.02
N LEU A 61 -11.26 -7.57 -14.98
CA LEU A 61 -10.46 -7.20 -13.81
C LEU A 61 -9.65 -5.96 -14.17
N ALA A 62 -9.66 -4.95 -13.31
CA ALA A 62 -8.89 -3.73 -13.50
C ALA A 62 -8.14 -3.34 -12.21
N ALA A 63 -6.93 -2.82 -12.39
CA ALA A 63 -6.08 -2.25 -11.36
C ALA A 63 -5.89 -0.75 -11.61
N PHE A 64 -6.24 0.06 -10.62
CA PHE A 64 -6.17 1.53 -10.64
C PHE A 64 -4.99 1.97 -9.80
N VAL A 65 -3.99 2.54 -10.46
CA VAL A 65 -2.67 2.74 -9.88
C VAL A 65 -2.37 4.20 -9.70
N SER A 66 -1.91 4.53 -8.49
CA SER A 66 -1.47 5.88 -8.14
C SER A 66 -0.29 5.82 -7.18
N PRO A 67 0.63 6.80 -7.23
CA PRO A 67 1.44 7.16 -6.07
C PRO A 67 0.54 7.49 -4.88
N SER A 68 1.06 7.42 -3.65
CA SER A 68 0.28 7.71 -2.43
C SER A 68 -0.47 9.04 -2.56
N GLY A 69 -1.76 9.06 -2.22
CA GLY A 69 -2.63 10.25 -2.34
C GLY A 69 -3.20 10.54 -3.74
N GLY A 70 -2.86 9.76 -4.77
CA GLY A 70 -3.22 10.05 -6.17
C GLY A 70 -4.64 9.71 -6.63
N GLY A 71 -5.65 9.72 -5.76
CA GLY A 71 -7.05 9.68 -6.20
C GLY A 71 -7.66 8.33 -6.55
N LYS A 72 -7.10 7.18 -6.10
CA LYS A 72 -7.61 5.81 -6.39
C LYS A 72 -9.13 5.62 -6.23
N GLY A 73 -9.69 6.15 -5.14
CA GLY A 73 -11.13 6.04 -4.85
C GLY A 73 -12.02 7.04 -5.59
N ILE A 74 -11.45 8.06 -6.26
CA ILE A 74 -12.21 9.09 -6.98
C ILE A 74 -12.80 8.49 -8.25
N SER A 75 -11.99 7.79 -9.05
CA SER A 75 -12.43 7.19 -10.32
C SER A 75 -13.57 6.19 -10.12
N ASP A 76 -13.57 5.43 -9.01
CA ASP A 76 -14.67 4.56 -8.62
C ASP A 76 -15.97 5.31 -8.33
N LYS A 77 -15.90 6.44 -7.60
CA LYS A 77 -17.07 7.29 -7.33
C LYS A 77 -17.61 7.92 -8.60
N VAL A 78 -16.74 8.43 -9.47
CA VAL A 78 -17.14 9.08 -10.73
C VAL A 78 -17.75 8.06 -11.69
N ALA A 79 -17.20 6.86 -11.80
CA ALA A 79 -17.77 5.81 -12.63
C ALA A 79 -19.17 5.35 -12.15
N ARG A 80 -19.49 5.46 -10.84
CA ARG A 80 -20.86 5.25 -10.34
C ARG A 80 -21.84 6.32 -10.82
N LEU A 81 -21.38 7.57 -10.94
CA LEU A 81 -22.19 8.67 -11.48
C LEU A 81 -22.36 8.53 -12.99
N ALA A 82 -21.29 8.22 -13.71
CA ALA A 82 -21.31 8.04 -15.16
C ALA A 82 -22.14 6.82 -15.60
N TRP A 83 -22.03 5.68 -14.90
CA TRP A 83 -22.79 4.45 -15.16
C TRP A 83 -23.57 4.01 -13.91
N PRO A 84 -24.76 4.60 -13.66
CA PRO A 84 -25.53 4.42 -12.41
C PRO A 84 -26.37 3.14 -12.37
N ALA A 85 -25.83 2.02 -12.87
CA ALA A 85 -26.51 0.72 -12.82
C ALA A 85 -26.51 0.12 -11.38
N PRO A 86 -27.57 -0.63 -10.99
CA PRO A 86 -27.66 -1.28 -9.68
C PRO A 86 -26.78 -2.55 -9.65
N ILE A 87 -25.50 -2.36 -9.35
CA ILE A 87 -24.50 -3.44 -9.28
C ILE A 87 -24.30 -3.86 -7.83
N ILE A 88 -24.29 -5.17 -7.58
CA ILE A 88 -23.98 -5.73 -6.26
C ILE A 88 -22.45 -5.66 -6.06
N GLU A 89 -22.02 -4.85 -5.11
CA GLU A 89 -20.60 -4.71 -4.76
C GLU A 89 -20.25 -5.57 -3.53
N ARG A 90 -19.10 -6.24 -3.56
CA ARG A 90 -18.61 -7.09 -2.47
C ARG A 90 -17.13 -6.85 -2.20
N PRO A 91 -16.69 -6.86 -0.93
CA PRO A 91 -15.26 -6.84 -0.63
C PRO A 91 -14.62 -8.17 -1.03
N ILE A 92 -13.31 -8.16 -1.27
CA ILE A 92 -12.56 -9.39 -1.50
C ILE A 92 -12.52 -10.29 -0.25
N GLY A 93 -12.76 -11.59 -0.45
CA GLY A 93 -12.63 -12.63 0.57
C GLY A 93 -11.45 -13.57 0.33
N SER A 94 -11.44 -14.73 1.00
CA SER A 94 -10.52 -15.83 0.63
C SER A 94 -10.87 -16.37 -0.76
N GLY A 95 -10.06 -17.29 -1.30
CA GLY A 95 -10.39 -17.95 -2.57
C GLY A 95 -11.74 -18.67 -2.53
N GLU A 96 -12.09 -19.31 -1.40
CA GLU A 96 -13.42 -19.89 -1.16
C GLU A 96 -14.50 -18.83 -1.00
N GLY A 97 -14.13 -17.66 -0.46
CA GLY A 97 -15.02 -16.51 -0.32
C GLY A 97 -15.52 -15.95 -1.65
N ILE A 98 -14.71 -16.05 -2.72
CA ILE A 98 -15.15 -15.71 -4.08
C ILE A 98 -16.32 -16.62 -4.47
N ALA A 99 -16.21 -17.93 -4.27
CA ALA A 99 -17.29 -18.86 -4.57
C ALA A 99 -18.52 -18.67 -3.66
N ALA A 100 -18.29 -18.35 -2.38
CA ALA A 100 -19.36 -18.05 -1.43
C ALA A 100 -20.18 -16.81 -1.80
N THR A 101 -19.66 -15.93 -2.65
CA THR A 101 -20.39 -14.75 -3.12
C THR A 101 -21.60 -15.12 -3.97
N PHE A 102 -21.50 -16.18 -4.79
CA PHE A 102 -22.55 -16.59 -5.72
C PHE A 102 -23.32 -17.85 -5.27
N VAL A 103 -22.80 -18.58 -4.28
CA VAL A 103 -23.47 -19.74 -3.67
C VAL A 103 -23.90 -19.38 -2.24
N PRO A 104 -25.17 -18.98 -2.04
CA PRO A 104 -25.68 -18.66 -0.71
C PRO A 104 -25.70 -19.90 0.19
N PRO A 105 -25.69 -19.74 1.52
CA PRO A 105 -25.85 -20.86 2.44
C PRO A 105 -27.18 -21.58 2.16
N LYS A 106 -27.14 -22.90 1.95
CA LYS A 106 -28.33 -23.74 1.64
C LYS A 106 -29.49 -23.61 2.64
N LYS A 107 -29.25 -23.06 3.83
CA LYS A 107 -30.24 -22.91 4.90
C LYS A 107 -31.09 -21.64 4.82
N GLU A 108 -30.72 -20.64 4.01
CA GLU A 108 -31.32 -19.30 4.11
C GLU A 108 -32.35 -18.96 3.02
N GLY A 109 -32.60 -19.84 2.04
CA GLY A 109 -33.59 -19.56 0.97
C GLY A 109 -33.29 -18.28 0.17
N VAL A 110 -32.07 -17.75 0.28
CA VAL A 110 -31.61 -16.55 -0.42
C VAL A 110 -31.35 -16.93 -1.87
N GLU A 111 -31.88 -16.14 -2.80
CA GLU A 111 -31.60 -16.32 -4.23
C GLU A 111 -30.11 -16.10 -4.50
N PRO A 112 -29.45 -16.98 -5.28
CA PRO A 112 -28.07 -16.80 -5.65
C PRO A 112 -27.94 -15.54 -6.51
N ILE A 113 -27.00 -14.67 -6.15
CA ILE A 113 -26.62 -13.58 -7.05
C ILE A 113 -25.75 -14.17 -8.16
N THR A 114 -25.96 -13.69 -9.38
CA THR A 114 -25.22 -14.16 -10.57
C THR A 114 -24.19 -13.14 -11.05
N ARG A 115 -24.23 -11.91 -10.51
CA ARG A 115 -23.37 -10.80 -10.90
C ARG A 115 -22.86 -10.07 -9.66
N ALA A 116 -21.56 -9.80 -9.62
CA ALA A 116 -20.95 -8.99 -8.57
C ALA A 116 -19.73 -8.23 -9.07
N LEU A 117 -19.53 -7.04 -8.52
CA LEU A 117 -18.28 -6.29 -8.61
C LEU A 117 -17.51 -6.45 -7.30
N ILE A 118 -16.38 -7.14 -7.36
CA ILE A 118 -15.47 -7.26 -6.23
C ILE A 118 -14.62 -5.99 -6.15
N THR A 119 -14.71 -5.27 -5.04
CA THR A 119 -13.94 -4.03 -4.83
C THR A 119 -12.83 -4.25 -3.82
N VAL A 120 -11.62 -3.84 -4.19
CA VAL A 120 -10.43 -3.92 -3.35
C VAL A 120 -9.81 -2.52 -3.29
N PRO A 121 -10.16 -1.70 -2.30
CA PRO A 121 -9.69 -0.31 -2.23
C PRO A 121 -8.15 -0.19 -2.19
N GLU A 122 -7.48 -1.15 -1.56
CA GLU A 122 -6.02 -1.20 -1.48
C GLU A 122 -5.50 -2.62 -1.71
N ILE A 123 -4.51 -2.73 -2.60
CA ILE A 123 -3.84 -3.98 -3.00
C ILE A 123 -3.25 -4.75 -1.82
N ASP A 124 -2.94 -4.08 -0.70
CA ASP A 124 -2.42 -4.71 0.51
C ASP A 124 -3.40 -5.69 1.15
N THR A 125 -4.71 -5.46 1.01
CA THR A 125 -5.72 -6.43 1.44
C THR A 125 -5.60 -7.72 0.64
N LEU A 126 -5.42 -7.60 -0.69
CA LEU A 126 -5.19 -8.75 -1.56
C LEU A 126 -3.88 -9.46 -1.22
N ALA A 127 -2.80 -8.71 -1.01
CA ALA A 127 -1.50 -9.25 -0.62
C ALA A 127 -1.56 -10.01 0.71
N GLY A 128 -2.25 -9.45 1.72
CA GLY A 128 -2.44 -10.10 3.01
C GLY A 128 -3.24 -11.40 2.93
N LEU A 129 -4.26 -11.47 2.08
CA LEU A 129 -5.06 -12.69 1.86
C LEU A 129 -4.30 -13.75 1.06
N ALA A 130 -3.55 -13.34 0.03
CA ALA A 130 -2.74 -14.23 -0.79
C ALA A 130 -1.53 -14.79 -0.01
N GLY A 131 -0.96 -14.02 0.91
CA GLY A 131 0.20 -14.43 1.72
C GLY A 131 -0.10 -15.44 2.83
N ARG A 132 -1.37 -15.80 3.06
CA ARG A 132 -1.74 -16.82 4.05
C ARG A 132 -1.29 -18.21 3.59
N GLN A 133 -0.76 -19.00 4.52
CA GLN A 133 -0.40 -20.38 4.23
C GLN A 133 -1.63 -21.17 3.75
N GLY A 134 -1.50 -21.85 2.60
CA GLY A 134 -2.59 -22.60 1.98
C GLY A 134 -3.61 -21.75 1.20
N SER A 135 -3.36 -20.45 0.99
CA SER A 135 -4.26 -19.60 0.21
C SER A 135 -4.32 -20.03 -1.25
N ILE A 136 -5.54 -20.22 -1.77
CA ILE A 136 -5.81 -20.50 -3.18
C ILE A 136 -6.31 -19.26 -3.95
N LEU A 137 -6.23 -18.08 -3.34
CA LEU A 137 -6.85 -16.85 -3.85
C LEU A 137 -6.40 -16.49 -5.27
N LEU A 138 -5.09 -16.48 -5.54
CA LEU A 138 -4.57 -16.12 -6.87
C LEU A 138 -4.98 -17.13 -7.95
N ALA A 139 -5.11 -18.42 -7.60
CA ALA A 139 -5.61 -19.43 -8.52
C ALA A 139 -7.08 -19.20 -8.84
N GLN A 140 -7.92 -18.94 -7.82
CA GLN A 140 -9.33 -18.63 -8.01
C GLN A 140 -9.55 -17.33 -8.79
N LEU A 141 -8.70 -16.31 -8.61
CA LEU A 141 -8.77 -15.08 -9.40
C LEU A 141 -8.47 -15.31 -10.89
N LYS A 142 -7.54 -16.23 -11.22
CA LYS A 142 -7.28 -16.63 -12.61
C LYS A 142 -8.48 -17.34 -13.23
N SER A 143 -9.04 -18.33 -12.54
CA SER A 143 -10.25 -19.03 -12.99
C SER A 143 -11.44 -18.08 -13.09
N MET A 144 -11.59 -17.16 -12.13
CA MET A 144 -12.61 -16.12 -12.12
C MET A 144 -12.49 -15.20 -13.35
N ALA A 145 -11.28 -14.75 -13.65
CA ALA A 145 -11.03 -13.92 -14.82
C ALA A 145 -11.37 -14.67 -16.12
N MET A 146 -11.17 -15.98 -16.20
CA MET A 146 -11.54 -16.76 -17.40
C MET A 146 -13.03 -17.13 -17.43
N GLY A 147 -13.70 -17.11 -16.28
CA GLY A 147 -15.08 -17.60 -16.14
C GLY A 147 -15.15 -19.12 -16.00
N GLU A 148 -14.05 -19.75 -15.60
CA GLU A 148 -13.98 -21.18 -15.30
C GLU A 148 -14.80 -21.53 -14.05
N GLN A 149 -14.99 -22.82 -13.81
CA GLN A 149 -15.61 -23.32 -12.58
C GLN A 149 -14.84 -22.77 -11.36
N LEU A 150 -15.59 -22.26 -10.37
CA LEU A 150 -15.04 -21.83 -9.08
C LEU A 150 -15.49 -22.76 -7.97
N GLY A 151 -14.69 -22.77 -6.90
CA GLY A 151 -15.02 -23.49 -5.67
C GLY A 151 -14.18 -24.74 -5.41
N GLN A 152 -14.58 -25.46 -4.36
CA GLN A 152 -13.91 -26.67 -3.90
C GLN A 152 -14.94 -27.69 -3.42
N SER A 153 -14.68 -28.96 -3.70
CA SER A 153 -15.41 -30.08 -3.11
C SER A 153 -14.98 -30.23 -1.65
N ASN A 154 -15.92 -30.03 -0.72
CA ASN A 154 -15.69 -30.21 0.71
C ASN A 154 -16.28 -31.53 1.20
N ALA A 155 -15.82 -32.01 2.35
CA ALA A 155 -16.26 -33.29 2.94
C ALA A 155 -17.78 -33.37 3.21
N SER A 156 -18.44 -32.22 3.36
CA SER A 156 -19.89 -32.14 3.52
C SER A 156 -20.53 -31.27 2.44
N GLU A 157 -21.66 -31.74 1.92
CA GLU A 157 -22.44 -31.05 0.88
C GLU A 157 -22.98 -29.68 1.33
N ALA A 158 -23.08 -29.46 2.65
CA ALA A 158 -23.48 -28.19 3.25
C ALA A 158 -22.42 -27.08 3.11
N ASN A 159 -21.14 -27.48 2.99
CA ASN A 159 -20.01 -26.55 2.87
C ASN A 159 -19.42 -26.50 1.46
N THR A 160 -19.82 -27.43 0.58
CA THR A 160 -19.43 -27.44 -0.83
C THR A 160 -20.05 -26.24 -1.54
N ARG A 161 -19.19 -25.43 -2.15
CA ARG A 161 -19.55 -24.28 -2.97
C ARG A 161 -18.91 -24.51 -4.32
N ILE A 162 -19.71 -24.84 -5.32
CA ILE A 162 -19.27 -25.08 -6.70
C ILE A 162 -20.11 -24.17 -7.58
N ILE A 163 -19.45 -23.34 -8.38
CA ILE A 163 -20.09 -22.46 -9.35
C ILE A 163 -19.68 -22.96 -10.74
N PRO A 164 -20.63 -23.41 -11.59
CA PRO A 164 -20.33 -23.82 -12.96
C PRO A 164 -19.64 -22.73 -13.77
N GLU A 165 -18.84 -23.12 -14.76
CA GLU A 165 -18.27 -22.20 -15.73
C GLU A 165 -19.35 -21.34 -16.39
N HIS A 166 -19.01 -20.08 -16.65
CA HIS A 166 -19.87 -19.08 -17.29
C HIS A 166 -21.25 -18.80 -16.63
N SER A 167 -21.54 -19.38 -15.46
CA SER A 167 -22.79 -19.14 -14.72
C SER A 167 -22.79 -17.86 -13.88
N TYR A 168 -21.68 -17.12 -13.86
CA TYR A 168 -21.48 -15.92 -13.05
C TYR A 168 -20.73 -14.82 -13.80
N ARG A 169 -20.99 -13.57 -13.39
CA ARG A 169 -20.28 -12.36 -13.79
C ARG A 169 -19.56 -11.80 -12.58
N ALA A 170 -18.28 -12.13 -12.45
CA ALA A 170 -17.43 -11.60 -11.38
C ALA A 170 -16.41 -10.63 -11.99
N CYS A 171 -16.66 -9.33 -11.81
CA CYS A 171 -15.70 -8.30 -12.18
C CYS A 171 -14.92 -7.85 -10.94
N MET A 172 -13.75 -7.25 -11.13
CA MET A 172 -12.95 -6.77 -10.02
C MET A 172 -12.32 -5.41 -10.30
N SER A 173 -12.36 -4.55 -9.29
CA SER A 173 -11.64 -3.27 -9.27
C SER A 173 -10.67 -3.26 -8.09
N VAL A 174 -9.39 -3.01 -8.36
CA VAL A 174 -8.33 -3.01 -7.35
C VAL A 174 -7.59 -1.68 -7.36
N GLY A 175 -7.66 -0.92 -6.27
CA GLY A 175 -6.77 0.21 -6.03
C GLY A 175 -5.38 -0.29 -5.66
N ALA A 176 -4.36 0.14 -6.38
CA ALA A 176 -3.01 -0.38 -6.19
C ALA A 176 -1.95 0.72 -6.11
N GLN A 177 -0.91 0.45 -5.33
CA GLN A 177 0.28 1.30 -5.25
C GLN A 177 1.42 0.55 -5.96
N PRO A 178 2.23 1.22 -6.80
CA PRO A 178 3.23 0.51 -7.61
C PRO A 178 4.17 -0.39 -6.81
N ALA A 179 4.59 0.08 -5.62
CA ALA A 179 5.49 -0.66 -4.74
C ALA A 179 4.89 -1.95 -4.15
N HIS A 180 3.56 -2.10 -4.14
CA HIS A 180 2.84 -3.19 -3.47
C HIS A 180 2.15 -4.14 -4.46
N CYS A 181 2.27 -3.88 -5.77
CA CYS A 181 1.69 -4.73 -6.81
C CYS A 181 2.41 -6.08 -6.97
N SER A 182 3.42 -6.39 -6.16
CA SER A 182 4.17 -7.64 -6.25
C SER A 182 3.28 -8.87 -6.15
N VAL A 183 2.17 -8.82 -5.40
CA VAL A 183 1.21 -9.94 -5.31
C VAL A 183 0.60 -10.31 -6.67
N ILE A 184 0.40 -9.35 -7.57
CA ILE A 184 -0.09 -9.58 -8.92
C ILE A 184 1.07 -9.99 -9.84
N PHE A 185 2.22 -9.30 -9.73
CA PHE A 185 3.36 -9.52 -10.63
C PHE A 185 4.23 -10.73 -10.32
N SER A 186 4.25 -11.25 -9.09
CA SER A 186 5.07 -12.40 -8.71
C SER A 186 4.62 -13.71 -9.35
N ASP A 187 3.39 -13.75 -9.88
CA ASP A 187 2.85 -14.86 -10.67
C ASP A 187 3.20 -14.71 -12.17
N THR A 188 4.47 -14.43 -12.48
CA THR A 188 4.93 -14.20 -13.86
C THR A 188 4.71 -15.40 -14.78
N THR A 189 4.68 -16.62 -14.23
CA THR A 189 4.40 -17.86 -14.98
C THR A 189 2.91 -18.18 -15.07
N GLY A 190 2.08 -17.73 -14.12
CA GLY A 190 0.64 -18.03 -14.09
C GLY A 190 -0.25 -17.07 -14.89
N GLY A 191 0.30 -15.97 -15.41
CA GLY A 191 -0.40 -15.08 -16.34
C GLY A 191 -1.38 -14.11 -15.69
N THR A 192 -1.30 -13.89 -14.38
CA THR A 192 -2.24 -13.02 -13.64
C THR A 192 -2.16 -11.55 -14.11
N PRO A 193 -0.97 -10.94 -14.28
CA PRO A 193 -0.87 -9.54 -14.76
C PRO A 193 -1.55 -9.26 -16.11
N GLN A 194 -1.55 -10.24 -17.01
CA GLN A 194 -2.11 -10.17 -18.37
C GLN A 194 -3.65 -10.21 -18.38
N ARG A 195 -4.26 -10.62 -17.25
CA ARG A 195 -5.73 -10.69 -17.08
C ARG A 195 -6.30 -9.42 -16.43
N PHE A 196 -5.44 -8.49 -16.03
CA PHE A 196 -5.83 -7.18 -15.51
C PHE A 196 -5.64 -6.10 -16.58
N LEU A 197 -6.61 -5.20 -16.65
CA LEU A 197 -6.43 -3.87 -17.22
C LEU A 197 -5.77 -2.95 -16.19
N TRP A 198 -4.93 -2.04 -16.64
CA TRP A 198 -4.17 -1.15 -15.75
C TRP A 198 -4.47 0.30 -16.12
N ALA A 199 -4.92 1.10 -15.15
CA ALA A 199 -5.15 2.54 -15.31
C ALA A 199 -4.26 3.33 -14.37
N MET A 200 -3.62 4.38 -14.88
CA MET A 200 -3.13 5.46 -14.03
C MET A 200 -4.30 6.31 -13.56
N THR A 201 -4.30 6.72 -12.30
CA THR A 201 -5.24 7.74 -11.80
C THR A 201 -4.64 9.14 -11.78
N ILE A 202 -3.48 9.31 -12.44
CA ILE A 202 -2.86 10.60 -12.73
C ILE A 202 -3.29 11.01 -14.14
N ASP A 203 -3.70 12.26 -14.29
CA ASP A 203 -4.13 12.82 -15.56
C ASP A 203 -3.44 14.17 -15.81
N PRO A 204 -2.48 14.24 -16.74
CA PRO A 204 -1.83 15.49 -17.13
C PRO A 204 -2.76 16.46 -17.87
N GLU A 205 -3.87 15.99 -18.43
CA GLU A 205 -4.83 16.78 -19.22
C GLU A 205 -6.04 17.24 -18.39
N MET A 206 -6.03 16.95 -17.09
CA MET A 206 -7.08 17.37 -16.16
C MET A 206 -7.22 18.90 -16.14
N PRO A 207 -8.43 19.45 -16.32
CA PRO A 207 -8.62 20.89 -16.43
C PRO A 207 -8.45 21.60 -15.07
N GLU A 208 -8.04 22.88 -15.14
CA GLU A 208 -8.00 23.76 -13.96
C GLU A 208 -9.41 24.09 -13.45
N ASP A 209 -10.32 24.40 -14.37
CA ASP A 209 -11.73 24.66 -14.09
C ASP A 209 -12.56 23.44 -14.48
N ALA A 210 -13.22 22.81 -13.50
CA ALA A 210 -14.12 21.70 -13.77
C ALA A 210 -15.34 22.16 -14.61
N PRO A 211 -15.65 21.48 -15.73
CA PRO A 211 -16.92 21.68 -16.41
C PRO A 211 -18.09 21.22 -15.55
N ASP A 212 -19.31 21.62 -15.93
CA ASP A 212 -20.54 21.11 -15.32
C ASP A 212 -20.65 19.59 -15.47
N ASP A 213 -21.42 18.97 -14.58
CA ASP A 213 -21.71 17.54 -14.68
C ASP A 213 -22.48 17.24 -15.97
N PRO A 214 -21.97 16.34 -16.82
CA PRO A 214 -22.78 15.85 -17.93
C PRO A 214 -23.90 14.95 -17.41
N GLU A 215 -24.90 14.70 -18.26
CA GLU A 215 -25.91 13.69 -17.95
C GLU A 215 -25.26 12.29 -17.82
N PRO A 216 -25.75 11.41 -16.92
CA PRO A 216 -25.31 10.03 -16.85
C PRO A 216 -25.49 9.27 -18.18
N LEU A 217 -24.66 8.26 -18.41
CA LEU A 217 -24.80 7.38 -19.56
C LEU A 217 -26.10 6.57 -19.45
N ASP A 218 -26.68 6.23 -20.60
CA ASP A 218 -27.77 5.26 -20.68
C ASP A 218 -27.24 3.87 -20.30
N THR A 219 -27.82 3.27 -19.27
CA THR A 219 -27.40 1.97 -18.72
C THR A 219 -28.20 0.80 -19.30
N ARG A 220 -29.12 1.05 -20.23
CA ARG A 220 -29.90 0.01 -20.90
C ARG A 220 -28.99 -0.88 -21.74
N LEU A 221 -29.05 -2.18 -21.46
CA LEU A 221 -28.31 -3.17 -22.22
C LEU A 221 -28.94 -3.38 -23.61
N PRO A 222 -28.14 -3.75 -24.63
CA PRO A 222 -28.65 -4.18 -25.92
C PRO A 222 -29.68 -5.31 -25.78
N LEU A 223 -30.61 -5.40 -26.73
CA LEU A 223 -31.48 -6.56 -26.84
C LEU A 223 -30.74 -7.68 -27.57
N TRP A 224 -30.79 -8.88 -27.00
CA TRP A 224 -30.19 -10.08 -27.59
C TRP A 224 -31.25 -11.16 -27.78
N ALA A 225 -31.08 -11.94 -28.84
CA ALA A 225 -31.78 -13.22 -29.01
C ALA A 225 -30.84 -14.34 -28.51
N PRO A 226 -31.15 -15.01 -27.39
CA PRO A 226 -30.37 -16.15 -26.94
C PRO A 226 -30.39 -17.28 -27.96
N GLY A 227 -29.29 -18.03 -28.04
CA GLY A 227 -29.25 -19.31 -28.76
C GLY A 227 -30.16 -20.36 -28.12
N MET A 228 -30.26 -21.53 -28.75
CA MET A 228 -31.08 -22.64 -28.24
C MET A 228 -30.66 -23.14 -26.85
N ASP A 229 -29.41 -22.90 -26.47
CA ASP A 229 -28.82 -23.21 -25.17
C ASP A 229 -28.98 -22.09 -24.13
N GLY A 230 -29.70 -21.01 -24.47
CA GLY A 230 -29.94 -19.85 -23.58
C GLY A 230 -28.76 -18.88 -23.49
N VAL A 231 -27.67 -19.12 -24.23
CA VAL A 231 -26.47 -18.27 -24.25
C VAL A 231 -26.57 -17.25 -25.37
N VAL A 232 -26.14 -16.03 -25.08
CA VAL A 232 -26.00 -14.94 -26.05
C VAL A 232 -24.54 -14.83 -26.45
N GLU A 233 -24.24 -14.99 -27.73
CA GLU A 233 -22.90 -14.70 -28.25
C GLU A 233 -22.82 -13.27 -28.77
N ILE A 234 -21.95 -12.46 -28.18
CA ILE A 234 -21.60 -11.15 -28.76
C ILE A 234 -20.61 -11.38 -29.90
N GLY A 235 -21.16 -11.54 -31.10
CA GLY A 235 -20.39 -11.86 -32.30
C GLY A 235 -19.37 -10.79 -32.68
N TYR A 236 -18.43 -11.17 -33.54
CA TYR A 236 -17.48 -10.25 -34.17
C TYR A 236 -17.99 -9.88 -35.55
N GLY A 237 -18.22 -8.59 -35.80
CA GLY A 237 -18.67 -8.10 -37.10
C GLY A 237 -17.58 -8.24 -38.17
N PRO A 238 -16.37 -7.70 -37.95
CA PRO A 238 -15.25 -7.87 -38.88
C PRO A 238 -14.64 -9.28 -38.82
N ASP A 239 -14.52 -9.92 -39.99
CA ASP A 239 -13.90 -11.24 -40.14
C ASP A 239 -12.40 -11.28 -39.74
N GLU A 240 -11.75 -10.11 -39.78
CA GLU A 240 -10.36 -9.94 -39.33
C GLU A 240 -10.17 -10.25 -37.84
N ILE A 241 -11.20 -10.10 -37.01
CA ILE A 241 -11.11 -10.35 -35.57
C ILE A 241 -10.92 -11.86 -35.31
N PRO A 242 -11.80 -12.77 -35.78
CA PRO A 242 -11.55 -14.20 -35.72
C PRO A 242 -10.21 -14.62 -36.35
N ALA A 243 -9.83 -14.02 -37.48
CA ALA A 243 -8.55 -14.35 -38.15
C ALA A 243 -7.35 -14.00 -37.27
N THR A 244 -7.36 -12.81 -36.64
CA THR A 244 -6.33 -12.34 -35.73
C THR A 244 -6.22 -13.22 -34.48
N ILE A 245 -7.36 -13.61 -33.90
CA ILE A 245 -7.41 -14.52 -32.74
C ILE A 245 -6.77 -15.87 -33.10
N LYS A 246 -7.12 -16.45 -34.25
CA LYS A 246 -6.57 -17.72 -34.74
C LYS A 246 -5.06 -17.62 -35.00
N ALA A 247 -4.62 -16.57 -35.68
CA ALA A 247 -3.21 -16.35 -35.98
C ALA A 247 -2.36 -16.25 -34.70
N ALA A 248 -2.80 -15.44 -33.73
CA ALA A 248 -2.13 -15.31 -32.43
C ALA A 248 -2.08 -16.64 -31.67
N HIS A 249 -3.16 -17.42 -31.71
CA HIS A 249 -3.18 -18.75 -31.08
C HIS A 249 -2.17 -19.71 -31.73
N ILE A 250 -2.12 -19.77 -33.07
CA ILE A 250 -1.22 -20.65 -33.82
C ILE A 250 0.24 -20.30 -33.57
N ALA A 251 0.61 -19.02 -33.62
CA ALA A 251 1.98 -18.56 -33.34
C ALA A 251 2.43 -19.01 -31.94
N ARG A 252 1.55 -18.84 -30.93
CA ARG A 252 1.82 -19.29 -29.57
C ARG A 252 1.98 -20.81 -29.47
N GLN A 253 1.10 -21.60 -30.08
CA GLN A 253 1.19 -23.06 -30.02
C GLN A 253 2.43 -23.62 -30.73
N ARG A 254 3.01 -22.85 -31.66
CA ARG A 254 4.27 -23.18 -32.34
C ARG A 254 5.51 -22.73 -31.58
N GLY A 255 5.35 -22.03 -30.45
CA GLY A 255 6.46 -21.58 -29.62
C GLY A 255 7.18 -20.35 -30.14
N ASP A 256 6.53 -19.52 -30.98
CA ASP A 256 7.12 -18.25 -31.41
C ASP A 256 7.33 -17.34 -30.18
N ALA A 257 8.61 -17.07 -29.87
CA ALA A 257 9.05 -16.43 -28.62
C ALA A 257 8.54 -14.99 -28.44
N ASP A 258 8.13 -14.32 -29.52
CA ASP A 258 7.55 -12.97 -29.49
C ASP A 258 6.03 -12.96 -29.19
N ALA A 259 5.36 -14.11 -29.14
CA ALA A 259 3.92 -14.22 -28.88
C ALA A 259 3.54 -14.11 -27.37
N LEU A 260 4.31 -13.32 -26.61
CA LEU A 260 4.44 -13.37 -25.15
C LEU A 260 3.24 -12.88 -24.32
N ASP A 261 2.09 -12.58 -24.92
CA ASP A 261 0.90 -12.17 -24.16
C ASP A 261 -0.33 -13.03 -24.47
N GLY A 262 -0.24 -14.32 -24.11
CA GLY A 262 -1.24 -15.34 -24.43
C GLY A 262 -2.66 -15.07 -23.87
N HIS A 263 -2.81 -14.17 -22.90
CA HIS A 263 -4.13 -13.77 -22.38
C HIS A 263 -4.54 -12.34 -22.78
N ALA A 264 -3.63 -11.47 -23.22
CA ALA A 264 -4.00 -10.13 -23.68
C ALA A 264 -4.96 -10.15 -24.86
N MET A 265 -4.86 -11.13 -25.78
CA MET A 265 -5.80 -11.24 -26.90
C MET A 265 -7.24 -11.47 -26.39
N LEU A 266 -7.42 -12.36 -25.40
CA LEU A 266 -8.72 -12.59 -24.80
C LEU A 266 -9.20 -11.36 -24.02
N THR A 267 -8.31 -10.70 -23.26
CA THR A 267 -8.63 -9.44 -22.58
C THR A 267 -9.09 -8.36 -23.58
N ARG A 268 -8.41 -8.23 -24.73
CA ARG A 268 -8.82 -7.31 -25.81
C ARG A 268 -10.21 -7.65 -26.35
N CYS A 269 -10.50 -8.93 -26.61
CA CYS A 269 -11.82 -9.35 -27.07
C CYS A 269 -12.92 -8.97 -26.07
N LYS A 270 -12.66 -9.13 -24.77
CA LYS A 270 -13.60 -8.68 -23.73
C LYS A 270 -13.78 -7.18 -23.72
N VAL A 271 -12.70 -6.41 -23.85
CA VAL A 271 -12.77 -4.95 -23.93
C VAL A 271 -13.59 -4.52 -25.15
N ALA A 272 -13.36 -5.11 -26.33
CA ALA A 272 -14.12 -4.81 -27.53
C ALA A 272 -15.62 -5.12 -27.39
N ALA A 273 -15.96 -6.27 -26.77
CA ALA A 273 -17.33 -6.61 -26.45
C ALA A 273 -17.98 -5.65 -25.45
N VAL A 274 -17.27 -5.27 -24.39
CA VAL A 274 -17.78 -4.33 -23.38
C VAL A 274 -17.93 -2.92 -23.97
N LEU A 275 -17.05 -2.49 -24.88
CA LEU A 275 -17.21 -1.25 -25.65
C LEU A 275 -18.43 -1.31 -26.56
N ALA A 276 -18.66 -2.43 -27.26
CA ALA A 276 -19.87 -2.61 -28.06
C ALA A 276 -21.13 -2.48 -27.20
N ILE A 277 -21.15 -3.09 -26.00
CA ILE A 277 -22.28 -2.99 -25.05
C ILE A 277 -22.45 -1.55 -24.55
N LEU A 278 -21.36 -0.86 -24.20
CA LEU A 278 -21.37 0.56 -23.83
C LEU A 278 -22.00 1.42 -24.94
N HIS A 279 -21.74 1.08 -26.20
CA HIS A 279 -22.30 1.73 -27.39
C HIS A 279 -23.67 1.18 -27.81
N HIS A 280 -24.34 0.40 -26.95
CA HIS A 280 -25.64 -0.25 -27.19
C HIS A 280 -25.69 -1.18 -28.42
N ARG A 281 -24.55 -1.78 -28.79
CA ARG A 281 -24.43 -2.76 -29.87
C ARG A 281 -24.41 -4.18 -29.33
N SER A 282 -25.03 -5.10 -30.08
CA SER A 282 -25.04 -6.54 -29.81
C SER A 282 -23.96 -7.32 -30.56
N VAL A 283 -23.16 -6.65 -31.39
CA VAL A 283 -22.06 -7.20 -32.20
C VAL A 283 -20.88 -6.25 -32.13
N VAL A 284 -19.66 -6.78 -32.00
CA VAL A 284 -18.43 -5.98 -32.00
C VAL A 284 -18.20 -5.38 -33.38
N SER A 285 -18.14 -4.05 -33.46
CA SER A 285 -17.85 -3.33 -34.71
C SER A 285 -16.33 -3.19 -34.95
N GLU A 286 -15.96 -2.73 -36.15
CA GLU A 286 -14.58 -2.35 -36.48
C GLU A 286 -14.05 -1.27 -35.53
N LEU A 287 -14.87 -0.26 -35.25
CA LEU A 287 -14.52 0.81 -34.31
C LEU A 287 -14.30 0.28 -32.89
N ASP A 288 -15.16 -0.63 -32.39
CA ASP A 288 -14.96 -1.23 -31.06
C ASP A 288 -13.64 -2.02 -30.98
N TRP A 289 -13.28 -2.69 -32.08
CA TRP A 289 -12.03 -3.43 -32.19
C TRP A 289 -10.81 -2.52 -32.21
N GLU A 290 -10.86 -1.40 -32.95
CA GLU A 290 -9.81 -0.38 -32.96
C GLU A 290 -9.64 0.24 -31.57
N LEU A 291 -10.73 0.74 -30.98
CA LEU A 291 -10.74 1.36 -29.64
C LEU A 291 -10.22 0.39 -28.58
N SER A 292 -10.59 -0.90 -28.65
CA SER A 292 -10.06 -1.91 -27.73
C SER A 292 -8.53 -2.06 -27.82
N GLY A 293 -7.95 -1.87 -29.01
CA GLY A 293 -6.50 -1.86 -29.20
C GLY A 293 -5.84 -0.72 -28.45
N VAL A 294 -6.40 0.49 -28.54
CA VAL A 294 -5.91 1.68 -27.82
C VAL A 294 -6.01 1.50 -26.30
N VAL A 295 -7.14 0.97 -25.80
CA VAL A 295 -7.32 0.66 -24.38
C VAL A 295 -6.24 -0.33 -23.90
N MET A 296 -5.97 -1.39 -24.67
CA MET A 296 -4.94 -2.36 -24.33
C MET A 296 -3.53 -1.75 -24.35
N GLU A 297 -3.24 -0.85 -25.29
CA GLU A 297 -1.97 -0.13 -25.35
C GLU A 297 -1.75 0.74 -24.10
N GLN A 298 -2.75 1.53 -23.70
CA GLN A 298 -2.68 2.36 -22.49
C GLN A 298 -2.54 1.52 -21.22
N SER A 299 -3.23 0.37 -21.17
CA SER A 299 -3.07 -0.60 -20.09
C SER A 299 -1.66 -1.18 -20.05
N ASN A 300 -1.06 -1.52 -21.19
CA ASN A 300 0.31 -2.04 -21.26
C ASN A 300 1.33 -0.98 -20.82
N ARG A 301 1.19 0.28 -21.28
CA ARG A 301 2.05 1.40 -20.86
C ARG A 301 2.00 1.59 -19.34
N THR A 302 0.80 1.54 -18.76
CA THR A 302 0.63 1.64 -17.30
C THR A 302 1.30 0.46 -16.60
N ARG A 303 1.06 -0.78 -17.06
CA ARG A 303 1.67 -1.99 -16.50
C ARG A 303 3.20 -1.90 -16.48
N ASP A 304 3.80 -1.46 -17.59
CA ASP A 304 5.26 -1.33 -17.72
C ASP A 304 5.81 -0.25 -16.79
N TRP A 305 5.11 0.88 -16.66
CA TRP A 305 5.45 1.92 -15.70
C TRP A 305 5.40 1.41 -14.25
N VAL A 306 4.37 0.64 -13.89
CA VAL A 306 4.24 0.05 -12.56
C VAL A 306 5.40 -0.90 -12.25
N ILE A 307 5.78 -1.75 -13.20
CA ILE A 307 6.92 -2.66 -13.06
C ILE A 307 8.21 -1.85 -12.85
N ALA A 308 8.42 -0.78 -13.62
CA ALA A 308 9.59 0.09 -13.50
C ALA A 308 9.63 0.79 -12.13
N GLU A 309 8.51 1.33 -11.67
CA GLU A 309 8.41 2.05 -10.40
C GLU A 309 8.55 1.10 -9.20
N SER A 310 7.99 -0.12 -9.29
CA SER A 310 8.19 -1.17 -8.29
C SER A 310 9.67 -1.53 -8.12
N LYS A 311 10.41 -1.68 -9.24
CA LYS A 311 11.86 -1.92 -9.22
C LYS A 311 12.63 -0.73 -8.63
N ARG A 312 12.23 0.50 -8.93
CA ARG A 312 12.82 1.73 -8.38
C ARG A 312 12.64 1.79 -6.86
N SER A 313 11.42 1.58 -6.37
CA SER A 313 11.09 1.55 -4.94
C SER A 313 11.86 0.46 -4.20
N ALA A 314 11.99 -0.73 -4.78
CA ALA A 314 12.77 -1.82 -4.20
C ALA A 314 14.26 -1.47 -4.04
N ARG A 315 14.87 -0.86 -5.07
CA ARG A 315 16.27 -0.38 -5.02
C ARG A 315 16.46 0.70 -3.95
N GLN A 316 15.53 1.64 -3.84
CA GLN A 316 15.57 2.68 -2.82
C GLN A 316 15.50 2.10 -1.40
N LYS A 317 14.58 1.16 -1.13
CA LYS A 317 14.48 0.48 0.17
C LYS A 317 15.76 -0.25 0.55
N VAL A 318 16.43 -0.90 -0.41
CA VAL A 318 17.73 -1.57 -0.17
C VAL A 318 18.80 -0.53 0.21
N ARG A 319 18.86 0.60 -0.51
CA ARG A 319 19.81 1.68 -0.21
C ARG A 319 19.56 2.31 1.16
N GLU A 320 18.32 2.62 1.50
CA GLU A 320 17.94 3.17 2.81
C GLU A 320 18.29 2.22 3.96
N ARG A 321 18.04 0.91 3.79
CA ARG A 321 18.44 -0.10 4.78
C ARG A 321 19.96 -0.19 4.94
N ALA A 322 20.72 -0.08 3.85
CA ALA A 322 22.19 -0.08 3.91
C ALA A 322 22.71 1.16 4.65
N MET A 323 22.19 2.35 4.33
CA MET A 323 22.55 3.60 5.02
C MET A 323 22.17 3.58 6.51
N SER A 324 20.98 3.06 6.85
CA SER A 324 20.54 2.92 8.24
C SER A 324 21.41 1.94 9.04
N ARG A 325 21.88 0.85 8.42
CA ARG A 325 22.83 -0.08 9.06
C ARG A 325 24.19 0.57 9.29
N ALA A 326 24.74 1.24 8.28
CA ALA A 326 26.03 1.93 8.39
C ALA A 326 26.00 3.01 9.49
N ALA A 327 24.97 3.86 9.51
CA ALA A 327 24.80 4.86 10.57
C ALA A 327 24.63 4.22 11.97
N GLY A 328 23.97 3.06 12.05
CA GLY A 328 23.86 2.30 13.30
C GLY A 328 25.21 1.75 13.79
N GLU A 329 26.03 1.22 12.88
CA GLU A 329 27.38 0.73 13.18
C GLU A 329 28.29 1.87 13.63
N GLU A 330 28.30 3.01 12.93
CA GLU A 330 29.06 4.22 13.31
C GLU A 330 28.64 4.73 14.70
N PHE A 331 27.34 4.77 15.00
CA PHE A 331 26.85 5.18 16.31
C PHE A 331 27.29 4.23 17.44
N ILE A 332 27.28 2.91 17.18
CA ILE A 332 27.75 1.90 18.13
C ILE A 332 29.25 2.09 18.39
N ASP A 333 30.04 2.30 17.34
CA ASP A 333 31.48 2.48 17.45
C ASP A 333 31.85 3.78 18.15
N GLN A 334 31.13 4.87 17.88
CA GLN A 334 31.30 6.15 18.61
C GLN A 334 30.96 5.99 20.09
N ARG A 335 29.83 5.35 20.43
CA ARG A 335 29.43 5.12 21.83
C ARG A 335 30.43 4.23 22.57
N ARG A 336 31.01 3.23 21.89
CA ARG A 336 32.10 2.40 22.44
C ARG A 336 33.34 3.23 22.70
N MET A 337 33.74 4.08 21.74
CA MET A 337 34.87 4.99 21.88
C MET A 337 34.69 5.92 23.09
N ASP A 338 33.53 6.57 23.22
CA ASP A 338 33.23 7.46 24.35
C ASP A 338 33.22 6.73 25.70
N THR A 339 32.78 5.48 25.71
CA THR A 339 32.82 4.63 26.91
C THR A 339 34.26 4.30 27.31
N VAL A 340 35.12 3.99 26.35
CA VAL A 340 36.55 3.74 26.61
C VAL A 340 37.21 5.01 27.13
N LYS A 341 36.98 6.17 26.48
CA LYS A 341 37.49 7.47 26.95
C LYS A 341 37.09 7.75 28.40
N ARG A 342 35.80 7.62 28.73
CA ARG A 342 35.30 7.84 30.10
C ARG A 342 35.95 6.89 31.11
N ARG A 343 36.12 5.61 30.76
CA ARG A 343 36.80 4.63 31.62
C ARG A 343 38.27 4.96 31.85
N ILE A 344 38.98 5.41 30.81
CA ILE A 344 40.38 5.85 30.95
C ILE A 344 40.46 6.98 31.98
N LEU A 345 39.62 8.00 31.84
CA LEU A 345 39.57 9.13 32.78
C LEU A 345 39.27 8.67 34.21
N THR A 346 38.22 7.87 34.43
CA THR A 346 37.86 7.34 35.76
C THR A 346 38.94 6.48 36.40
N VAL A 347 39.72 5.74 35.60
CA VAL A 347 40.84 4.94 36.14
C VAL A 347 42.02 5.84 36.52
N LEU A 348 42.29 6.89 35.75
CA LEU A 348 43.37 7.85 36.01
C LEU A 348 43.07 8.84 37.14
N GLU A 349 41.79 9.03 37.53
CA GLU A 349 41.41 9.73 38.76
C GLU A 349 42.06 9.12 40.02
N ARG A 350 42.40 7.82 39.98
CA ARG A 350 43.07 7.11 41.09
C ARG A 350 44.59 7.29 41.09
N GLY A 351 45.14 7.97 40.08
CA GLY A 351 46.55 8.28 39.94
C GLY A 351 47.18 7.78 38.63
N PRO A 352 48.43 8.22 38.34
CA PRO A 352 49.12 7.90 37.09
C PRO A 352 49.38 6.39 36.91
N LEU A 353 49.16 5.88 35.70
CA LEU A 353 49.32 4.46 35.37
C LEU A 353 50.11 4.23 34.09
N ALA A 354 50.90 3.15 34.06
CA ALA A 354 51.56 2.68 32.85
C ALA A 354 50.51 2.17 31.83
N GLY A 355 50.74 2.42 30.54
CA GLY A 355 49.78 2.10 29.47
C GLY A 355 49.29 0.64 29.46
N GLY A 356 50.17 -0.33 29.74
CA GLY A 356 49.77 -1.74 29.84
C GLY A 356 48.80 -2.04 31.00
N LYS A 357 48.99 -1.39 32.15
CA LYS A 357 48.09 -1.52 33.32
C LYS A 357 46.78 -0.79 33.09
N LEU A 358 46.82 0.39 32.48
CA LEU A 358 45.63 1.17 32.14
C LEU A 358 44.77 0.44 31.09
N ARG A 359 45.38 -0.13 30.05
CA ARG A 359 44.70 -0.98 29.07
C ARG A 359 44.08 -2.21 29.72
N ALA A 360 44.80 -2.89 30.62
CA ALA A 360 44.25 -4.04 31.35
C ALA A 360 43.01 -3.68 32.20
N ALA A 361 42.99 -2.49 32.80
CA ALA A 361 41.87 -2.01 33.63
C ALA A 361 40.56 -1.76 32.85
N LEU A 362 40.60 -1.68 31.52
CA LEU A 362 39.40 -1.53 30.69
C LEU A 362 38.53 -2.81 30.66
N GLY A 363 39.12 -3.97 30.98
CA GLY A 363 38.44 -5.26 31.09
C GLY A 363 38.17 -5.92 29.73
N ARG A 364 37.06 -5.56 29.08
CA ARG A 364 36.59 -6.23 27.85
C ARG A 364 37.61 -6.12 26.71
N ARG A 365 37.76 -7.18 25.90
CA ARG A 365 38.67 -7.20 24.74
C ARG A 365 38.38 -6.05 23.77
N GLU A 366 37.11 -5.86 23.43
CA GLU A 366 36.63 -4.77 22.55
C GLU A 366 37.03 -3.35 23.02
N TYR A 367 37.17 -3.11 24.34
CA TYR A 367 37.62 -1.82 24.86
C TYR A 367 39.13 -1.68 24.86
N ARG A 368 39.84 -2.79 25.06
CA ARG A 368 41.30 -2.84 24.98
C ARG A 368 41.80 -2.57 23.56
N ASP A 369 41.07 -3.06 22.56
CA ASP A 369 41.39 -2.86 21.15
C ASP A 369 41.23 -1.38 20.72
N LEU A 370 40.37 -0.61 21.43
CA LEU A 370 40.17 0.84 21.20
C LEU A 370 41.09 1.73 22.04
N PHE A 371 41.90 1.16 22.93
CA PHE A 371 42.68 1.93 23.92
C PHE A 371 43.61 2.96 23.29
N ASP A 372 44.44 2.57 22.32
CA ASP A 372 45.45 3.48 21.75
C ASP A 372 44.81 4.68 21.06
N ARG A 373 43.69 4.44 20.37
CA ARG A 373 42.92 5.48 19.67
C ARG A 373 42.21 6.40 20.65
N ALA A 374 41.68 5.86 21.75
CA ALA A 374 41.03 6.64 22.80
C ALA A 374 42.04 7.48 23.60
N ALA A 375 43.22 6.92 23.92
CA ALA A 375 44.28 7.62 24.65
C ALA A 375 44.86 8.77 23.80
N MET A 376 45.16 8.53 22.53
CA MET A 376 45.61 9.57 21.60
C MET A 376 44.58 10.71 21.46
N ALA A 377 43.29 10.38 21.37
CA ALA A 377 42.23 11.38 21.29
C ALA A 377 42.13 12.21 22.58
N LEU A 378 42.21 11.57 23.75
CA LEU A 378 42.19 12.27 25.05
C LEU A 378 43.44 13.14 25.26
N GLU A 379 44.60 12.72 24.76
CA GLU A 379 45.84 13.48 24.80
C GLU A 379 45.75 14.72 23.90
N PHE A 380 45.23 14.57 22.68
CA PHE A 380 44.96 15.68 21.77
C PHE A 380 43.92 16.66 22.34
N GLU A 381 42.88 16.16 23.00
CA GLU A 381 41.88 16.95 23.73
C GLU A 381 42.47 17.63 24.98
N GLY A 382 43.73 17.34 25.33
CA GLY A 382 44.39 17.88 26.52
C GLY A 382 43.80 17.36 27.83
N SER A 383 43.09 16.22 27.80
CA SER A 383 42.47 15.61 28.99
C SER A 383 43.39 14.67 29.76
N ILE A 384 44.42 14.15 29.09
CA ILE A 384 45.48 13.34 29.70
C ILE A 384 46.84 13.78 29.14
N THR A 385 47.91 13.49 29.87
CA THR A 385 49.29 13.67 29.44
C THR A 385 49.99 12.32 29.37
N ALA A 386 50.78 12.10 28.32
CA ALA A 386 51.61 10.90 28.15
C ALA A 386 53.09 11.23 28.38
N ASP A 387 53.68 10.69 29.45
CA ASP A 387 55.10 10.80 29.72
C ASP A 387 55.83 9.53 29.25
N SER A 388 56.76 9.71 28.32
CA SER A 388 57.56 8.65 27.69
C SER A 388 59.04 8.70 28.07
N SER A 389 59.41 9.49 29.09
CA SER A 389 60.80 9.66 29.54
C SER A 389 61.42 8.44 30.24
N GLY A 390 60.63 7.41 30.57
CA GLY A 390 61.05 6.17 31.24
C GLY A 390 60.79 4.87 30.44
N SER A 391 60.88 3.70 31.09
CA SER A 391 60.54 2.42 30.44
C SER A 391 59.03 2.26 30.24
N GLY A 392 58.56 2.76 29.10
CA GLY A 392 57.16 2.73 28.67
C GLY A 392 56.39 4.00 29.00
N THR A 393 55.29 4.21 28.27
CA THR A 393 54.45 5.39 28.42
C THR A 393 53.59 5.32 29.67
N ARG A 394 53.68 6.36 30.51
CA ARG A 394 52.82 6.56 31.68
C ARG A 394 51.81 7.66 31.36
N TYR A 395 50.53 7.40 31.66
CA TYR A 395 49.44 8.34 31.45
C TYR A 395 48.98 8.91 32.79
N SER A 396 48.65 10.20 32.80
CA SER A 396 48.05 10.92 33.93
C SER A 396 46.99 11.90 33.43
N LEU A 397 46.07 12.33 34.30
CA LEU A 397 45.21 13.48 34.00
C LEU A 397 46.07 14.74 33.89
N SER A 398 45.72 15.64 32.97
CA SER A 398 46.36 16.95 32.84
C SER A 398 46.02 17.85 34.04
N GLU A 399 46.98 18.65 34.49
CA GLU A 399 46.78 19.60 35.60
C GLU A 399 45.74 20.66 35.22
N GLY A 400 44.61 20.70 35.95
CA GLY A 400 43.54 21.69 35.76
C GLY A 400 42.13 21.15 35.47
N LEU A 401 41.94 19.83 35.32
CA LEU A 401 40.61 19.24 35.18
C LEU A 401 39.89 19.12 36.54
N ASN A 402 39.11 20.15 36.88
CA ASN A 402 38.04 20.02 37.87
C ASN A 402 36.96 19.08 37.31
N THR A 403 36.73 17.94 37.96
CA THR A 403 35.73 16.91 37.59
C THR A 403 34.28 17.31 37.92
N GLU A 404 33.96 18.61 37.94
CA GLU A 404 32.61 19.12 38.21
C GLU A 404 32.05 19.91 37.03
N HIS A 405 32.05 19.40 35.79
CA HIS A 405 31.10 19.86 34.77
C HIS A 405 30.80 18.75 33.74
N PRO A 406 29.52 18.52 33.37
CA PRO A 406 29.16 17.53 32.37
C PRO A 406 29.57 18.01 30.97
N VAL A 407 30.21 17.11 30.22
CA VAL A 407 30.56 17.29 28.81
C VAL A 407 29.31 17.70 28.01
N GLN A 408 29.28 18.94 27.52
CA GLN A 408 28.34 19.36 26.48
C GLN A 408 28.83 18.81 25.13
N PRO A 409 27.94 18.21 24.31
CA PRO A 409 28.30 17.82 22.95
C PRO A 409 28.52 19.09 22.11
N LEU A 410 29.65 19.13 21.40
CA LEU A 410 29.94 20.14 20.37
C LEU A 410 28.97 19.92 19.20
N ASN A 411 27.86 20.64 19.20
CA ASN A 411 27.11 20.90 17.97
C ASN A 411 27.90 21.91 17.15
N ALA A 412 28.42 21.49 16.00
CA ALA A 412 28.94 22.38 14.99
C ALA A 412 27.80 23.24 14.42
N GLN A 413 27.65 24.46 14.92
CA GLN A 413 26.95 25.53 14.21
C GLN A 413 27.99 26.49 13.63
N TYR A 414 28.28 26.29 12.35
CA TYR A 414 28.95 27.26 11.51
C TYR A 414 28.03 28.48 11.38
N ARG A 415 28.45 29.65 11.89
CA ARG A 415 27.89 30.96 11.53
C ARG A 415 29.02 31.82 10.97
N GLY A 416 28.95 32.09 9.67
CA GLY A 416 29.74 33.15 9.04
C GLY A 416 29.22 34.54 9.46
N PRO A 417 30.02 35.61 9.23
CA PRO A 417 29.63 36.96 9.60
C PRO A 417 28.71 37.58 8.54
N GLU A 418 27.54 38.06 8.95
CA GLU A 418 26.69 38.93 8.13
C GLU A 418 27.04 40.40 8.40
N HIS A 419 27.38 41.11 7.32
CA HIS A 419 27.39 42.55 7.25
C HIS A 419 25.97 43.08 7.00
N LEU A 420 25.65 44.16 7.72
CA LEU A 420 24.57 45.12 7.57
C LEU A 420 23.92 45.24 6.17
N LEU A 421 22.58 45.31 6.12
CA LEU A 421 21.83 46.50 5.67
C LEU A 421 20.31 46.34 5.86
N ASN A 422 19.70 47.41 6.36
CA ASN A 422 18.26 47.64 6.50
C ASN A 422 17.51 47.54 5.17
N THR A 423 16.24 47.11 5.20
CA THR A 423 15.06 47.89 4.77
C THR A 423 13.75 47.15 5.08
N GLU A 424 12.94 47.78 5.94
CA GLU A 424 11.47 47.94 5.91
C GLU A 424 10.51 46.73 5.74
N HIS A 425 9.69 46.53 6.78
CA HIS A 425 8.36 45.90 6.80
C HIS A 425 7.28 46.87 6.27
N PRO A 426 6.07 46.46 5.79
CA PRO A 426 5.12 45.63 6.57
C PRO A 426 4.12 44.72 5.79
N GLY A 427 3.49 43.75 6.49
CA GLY A 427 2.24 43.12 6.04
C GLY A 427 1.88 41.72 6.57
N SER A 428 1.13 41.67 7.68
CA SER A 428 0.16 40.63 8.14
C SER A 428 0.57 39.15 8.38
N ASN A 429 0.74 38.82 9.68
CA ASN A 429 0.01 37.80 10.50
C ASN A 429 -0.86 36.77 9.74
N GLN A 430 -0.88 35.44 9.98
CA GLN A 430 -0.56 34.56 11.13
C GLN A 430 -0.35 33.12 10.60
N LYS A 431 0.63 32.36 11.14
CA LYS A 431 0.72 30.88 11.05
C LYS A 431 1.05 30.28 12.43
N PRO A 432 0.63 29.03 12.71
CA PRO A 432 0.44 28.52 14.08
C PRO A 432 1.75 28.10 14.78
N ARG A 433 1.77 28.27 16.11
CA ARG A 433 2.86 27.92 17.01
C ARG A 433 3.20 26.43 16.96
N LEU A 434 4.42 26.12 16.54
CA LEU A 434 5.09 24.85 16.82
C LEU A 434 5.57 24.83 18.28
N VAL A 435 5.14 23.81 19.03
CA VAL A 435 5.64 23.50 20.38
C VAL A 435 7.01 22.82 20.25
N PRO A 436 8.05 23.23 21.00
CA PRO A 436 9.35 22.56 20.94
C PRO A 436 9.30 21.21 21.67
N ALA A 437 9.83 20.18 21.04
CA ALA A 437 10.05 18.87 21.66
C ALA A 437 11.09 18.96 22.77
N THR A 438 10.69 18.62 24.00
CA THR A 438 11.53 18.65 25.20
C THR A 438 12.52 17.50 25.22
N GLN A 439 13.81 17.85 25.25
CA GLN A 439 14.92 17.01 25.72
C GLN A 439 14.86 16.92 27.26
N GLY A 440 14.93 15.71 27.83
CA GLY A 440 15.13 15.51 29.27
C GLY A 440 14.53 14.22 29.84
N GLN A 441 15.12 13.06 29.53
CA GLN A 441 14.86 11.84 30.31
C GLN A 441 15.68 11.91 31.60
N LYS A 442 15.08 12.47 32.65
CA LYS A 442 15.47 12.17 34.04
C LYS A 442 14.99 10.76 34.37
N ASP A 443 15.76 10.01 35.15
CA ASP A 443 15.35 8.71 35.67
C ASP A 443 14.07 8.87 36.51
N MET A 444 12.92 8.62 35.89
CA MET A 444 11.63 8.56 36.56
C MET A 444 11.58 7.35 37.49
N THR A 445 11.15 7.58 38.72
CA THR A 445 10.79 6.54 39.68
C THR A 445 9.67 5.65 39.11
N GLU A 446 9.55 4.42 39.61
CA GLU A 446 8.52 3.47 39.15
C GLU A 446 7.09 4.02 39.29
N ARG A 447 6.84 4.79 40.35
CA ARG A 447 5.57 5.48 40.60
C ARG A 447 5.28 6.54 39.53
N GLU A 448 6.26 7.36 39.18
CA GLU A 448 6.12 8.38 38.12
C GLU A 448 5.89 7.74 36.73
N ARG A 449 6.48 6.55 36.48
CA ARG A 449 6.25 5.78 35.25
C ARG A 449 4.81 5.27 35.18
N THR A 450 4.29 4.72 36.28
CA THR A 450 2.89 4.27 36.36
C THR A 450 1.92 5.44 36.18
N ASP A 451 2.15 6.57 36.84
CA ASP A 451 1.30 7.77 36.70
C ASP A 451 1.32 8.35 35.27
N SER A 452 2.48 8.32 34.62
CA SER A 452 2.61 8.72 33.21
C SER A 452 1.82 7.81 32.28
N VAL A 453 1.75 6.50 32.56
CA VAL A 453 0.97 5.54 31.77
C VAL A 453 -0.53 5.74 32.02
N LYS A 454 -0.95 5.93 33.28
CA LYS A 454 -2.35 6.23 33.64
C LYS A 454 -2.88 7.47 32.90
N ARG A 455 -2.11 8.56 32.89
CA ARG A 455 -2.49 9.80 32.19
C ARG A 455 -2.68 9.58 30.70
N ARG A 456 -1.80 8.81 30.07
CA ARG A 456 -1.88 8.52 28.63
C ARG A 456 -3.05 7.60 28.28
N VAL A 457 -3.37 6.63 29.15
CA VAL A 457 -4.57 5.79 29.02
C VAL A 457 -5.84 6.65 29.04
N MET A 458 -5.95 7.58 29.98
CA MET A 458 -7.09 8.49 30.07
C MET A 458 -7.21 9.42 28.87
N GLU A 459 -6.10 9.99 28.37
CA GLU A 459 -6.09 10.83 27.16
C GLU A 459 -6.61 10.08 25.92
N VAL A 460 -6.21 8.82 25.76
CA VAL A 460 -6.67 8.00 24.63
C VAL A 460 -8.15 7.62 24.78
N LEU A 461 -8.59 7.24 25.98
CA LEU A 461 -9.99 6.84 26.22
C LEU A 461 -10.97 8.03 26.14
N THR A 462 -10.56 9.21 26.59
CA THR A 462 -11.37 10.44 26.47
C THR A 462 -11.49 10.91 25.02
N THR A 463 -10.42 10.76 24.22
CA THR A 463 -10.44 11.13 22.79
C THR A 463 -11.27 10.15 21.95
N GLU A 464 -11.17 8.85 22.21
CA GLU A 464 -11.76 7.80 21.35
C GLU A 464 -13.09 7.25 21.90
N GLY A 465 -13.51 7.68 23.09
CA GLY A 465 -14.76 7.29 23.76
C GLY A 465 -14.74 5.89 24.37
N SER A 466 -14.39 4.85 23.62
CA SER A 466 -14.22 3.48 24.15
C SER A 466 -13.28 2.66 23.28
N MET A 467 -12.46 1.80 23.89
CA MET A 467 -11.43 1.05 23.17
C MET A 467 -11.24 -0.35 23.74
N SER A 468 -10.96 -1.34 22.88
CA SER A 468 -10.61 -2.69 23.34
C SER A 468 -9.16 -2.76 23.82
N GLY A 469 -8.88 -3.58 24.83
CA GLY A 469 -7.56 -3.63 25.49
C GLY A 469 -6.37 -3.89 24.53
N GLY A 470 -6.59 -4.69 23.49
CA GLY A 470 -5.57 -4.96 22.46
C GLY A 470 -5.36 -3.82 21.46
N TYR A 471 -6.31 -2.89 21.34
CA TYR A 471 -6.19 -1.69 20.49
C TYR A 471 -5.60 -0.50 21.27
N LEU A 472 -5.78 -0.47 22.58
CA LEU A 472 -5.23 0.57 23.45
C LEU A 472 -3.70 0.45 23.59
N THR A 473 -3.18 -0.78 23.69
CA THR A 473 -1.75 -1.07 23.90
C THR A 473 -0.83 -0.57 22.77
N PRO A 474 -1.15 -0.76 21.47
CA PRO A 474 -0.35 -0.21 20.37
C PRO A 474 -0.31 1.32 20.31
N LYS A 475 -1.34 2.03 20.80
CA LYS A 475 -1.41 3.51 20.76
C LYS A 475 -0.54 4.19 21.83
N LEU A 476 0.04 3.44 22.77
CA LEU A 476 0.80 3.97 23.91
C LEU A 476 2.34 4.01 23.73
N SER A 477 2.85 3.80 22.50
CA SER A 477 4.27 3.84 22.06
C SER A 477 5.38 3.83 23.13
N GLY A 478 6.14 2.73 23.22
CA GLY A 478 7.42 2.65 23.95
C GLY A 478 7.68 1.28 24.56
N ARG A 479 8.97 0.88 24.72
CA ARG A 479 9.36 -0.37 25.41
C ARG A 479 8.96 -0.39 26.90
N LEU A 480 8.70 0.77 27.52
CA LEU A 480 8.22 0.89 28.90
C LEU A 480 6.70 0.68 29.06
N ALA A 481 5.92 0.82 27.98
CA ALA A 481 4.47 0.92 28.08
C ALA A 481 3.77 -0.44 28.22
N ARG A 482 4.37 -1.55 27.76
CA ARG A 482 3.68 -2.86 27.82
C ARG A 482 3.59 -3.44 29.22
N ASP A 483 4.67 -3.36 29.99
CA ASP A 483 4.75 -4.05 31.29
C ASP A 483 3.99 -3.30 32.40
N LEU A 484 3.86 -1.98 32.27
CA LEU A 484 3.14 -1.12 33.21
C LEU A 484 1.68 -0.83 32.80
N PHE A 485 1.26 -1.22 31.60
CA PHE A 485 -0.09 -0.95 31.10
C PHE A 485 -1.18 -1.67 31.88
N VAL A 486 -1.05 -2.99 32.06
CA VAL A 486 -2.07 -3.79 32.73
C VAL A 486 -2.27 -3.33 34.18
N PRO A 487 -1.21 -3.15 34.99
CA PRO A 487 -1.35 -2.62 36.35
C PRO A 487 -1.99 -1.22 36.39
N ALA A 488 -1.59 -0.31 35.49
CA ALA A 488 -2.11 1.05 35.46
C ALA A 488 -3.62 1.10 35.12
N VAL A 489 -4.09 0.24 34.22
CA VAL A 489 -5.52 0.15 33.86
C VAL A 489 -6.34 -0.45 35.01
N GLU A 490 -5.83 -1.48 35.69
CA GLU A 490 -6.51 -2.07 36.86
C GLU A 490 -6.63 -1.08 38.02
N GLU A 491 -5.60 -0.26 38.23
CA GLU A 491 -5.60 0.77 39.25
C GLU A 491 -6.59 1.90 38.90
N LEU A 492 -6.66 2.35 37.64
CA LEU A 492 -7.67 3.32 37.17
C LEU A 492 -9.11 2.81 37.30
N ILE A 493 -9.32 1.49 37.15
CA ILE A 493 -10.63 0.86 37.40
C ILE A 493 -10.96 0.90 38.89
N THR A 494 -9.97 0.59 39.73
CA THR A 494 -10.12 0.61 41.19
C THR A 494 -10.38 2.02 41.73
N GLU A 495 -9.72 3.02 41.15
CA GLU A 495 -9.92 4.45 41.44
C GLU A 495 -11.23 5.00 40.84
N GLY A 496 -11.88 4.24 39.96
CA GLY A 496 -13.17 4.58 39.37
C GLY A 496 -13.12 5.58 38.23
N HIS A 497 -11.95 5.81 37.61
CA HIS A 497 -11.76 6.68 36.43
C HIS A 497 -12.01 5.94 35.11
N VAL A 498 -11.92 4.60 35.10
CA VAL A 498 -12.16 3.76 33.93
C VAL A 498 -13.14 2.65 34.29
N GLU A 499 -14.10 2.38 33.42
CA GLU A 499 -14.99 1.24 33.55
C GLU A 499 -14.69 0.21 32.45
N ARG A 500 -14.75 -1.08 32.81
CA ARG A 500 -14.55 -2.18 31.87
C ARG A 500 -15.89 -2.86 31.56
N ILE A 501 -16.33 -2.76 30.32
CA ILE A 501 -17.54 -3.42 29.81
C ILE A 501 -17.12 -4.50 28.81
N GLY A 502 -17.07 -5.75 29.27
CA GLY A 502 -16.53 -6.88 28.50
C GLY A 502 -15.04 -6.73 28.19
N ASN A 503 -14.71 -6.65 26.89
CA ASN A 503 -13.32 -6.45 26.41
C ASN A 503 -12.99 -4.99 26.09
N LYS A 504 -13.90 -4.05 26.38
CA LYS A 504 -13.72 -2.61 26.16
C LYS A 504 -13.51 -1.85 27.47
N TYR A 505 -12.72 -0.80 27.41
CA TYR A 505 -12.48 0.17 28.46
C TYR A 505 -13.06 1.52 28.04
N THR A 506 -13.68 2.22 28.99
CA THR A 506 -14.32 3.53 28.78
C THR A 506 -13.96 4.44 29.95
N ALA A 507 -13.62 5.71 29.69
CA ALA A 507 -13.40 6.68 30.76
C ALA A 507 -14.74 7.02 31.44
N THR A 508 -14.77 7.03 32.77
CA THR A 508 -15.94 7.48 33.52
C THR A 508 -15.94 9.01 33.58
N GLY A 509 -17.11 9.64 33.60
CA GLY A 509 -17.27 11.10 33.52
C GLY A 509 -16.74 11.92 34.70
N LYS A 510 -15.87 11.37 35.55
CA LYS A 510 -15.32 12.05 36.73
C LYS A 510 -14.18 13.04 36.43
N ASP A 511 -13.54 13.01 35.27
CA ASP A 511 -12.46 13.93 34.89
C ASP A 511 -12.59 14.46 33.44
N GLN A 512 -13.68 15.16 33.12
CA GLN A 512 -13.71 16.05 31.95
C GLN A 512 -13.14 17.45 32.23
N THR A 513 -12.60 17.68 33.42
CA THR A 513 -11.98 18.95 33.83
C THR A 513 -10.80 18.73 34.76
N ALA A 514 -9.63 18.41 34.20
CA ALA A 514 -8.32 18.63 34.84
C ALA A 514 -7.22 18.72 33.78
#